data_AF-M5JJW3-F1
#
_entry.id   AF-M5JJW3-F1
#
_cell.length_a   1.000
_cell.length_b   1.000
_cell.length_c   1.000
_cell.angle_alpha   90.00
_cell.angle_beta   90.00
_cell.angle_gamma   90.00
#
_symmetry.space_group_name_H-M   'P 1'
#
loop_
_entity.id
_entity.type
_entity.pdbx_description
1 polymer ?
#
loop_
_entity_poly.entity_id
_entity_poly.type
_entity_poly.pdbx_seq_one_letter_code
_entity_poly.pdbx_strand_id
1 'polypeptide(L)'
;MLNRIYRSKYNLQFDHVSHTSNDDTITVAVSLYNYEKEILDCLESIKNQTYRNLSLMIVDDCSQKDNSLERAILWTKRNSERFVRATVVRHEFNQGLAQARNTAFAASDTRALFIMDADNMIYPRAIEVLAPWVLDEGYAAAYTQLEFFGDVSGLGYADYWSPDFFRENNYVDAMALISTSAWQTVRGYTTWKGGGKIMTSGASLLIAA
;
A
#
# COMPACT_ATOMS: atom_id res chain seq x y z
N MET A 1 -24.93 0.72 5.27
CA MET A 1 -24.71 1.02 6.71
C MET A 1 -23.21 1.15 7.05
N LEU A 2 -22.32 0.40 6.39
CA LEU A 2 -20.84 0.52 6.49
C LEU A 2 -20.29 1.94 6.21
N ASN A 3 -20.79 2.65 5.19
CA ASN A 3 -20.37 4.02 4.86
C ASN A 3 -20.55 5.06 5.99
N ARG A 4 -21.40 4.79 6.98
CA ARG A 4 -21.66 5.71 8.10
C ARG A 4 -20.69 5.48 9.28
N ILE A 5 -20.13 4.28 9.41
CA ILE A 5 -19.16 3.90 10.45
C ILE A 5 -17.74 4.37 10.08
N TYR A 6 -17.39 4.32 8.79
CA TYR A 6 -16.08 4.80 8.32
C TYR A 6 -15.89 6.32 8.51
N ARG A 7 -16.95 7.10 8.26
CA ARG A 7 -16.90 8.57 8.34
C ARG A 7 -16.61 9.12 9.75
N SER A 8 -16.88 8.38 10.82
CA SER A 8 -16.70 8.88 12.19
C SER A 8 -15.40 8.45 12.87
N LYS A 9 -14.69 7.43 12.35
CA LYS A 9 -13.47 6.89 13.00
C LYS A 9 -12.17 7.39 12.38
N TYR A 10 -12.16 7.68 11.07
CA TYR A 10 -10.99 8.14 10.34
C TYR A 10 -11.34 9.47 9.67
N ASN A 11 -10.54 10.51 9.89
CA ASN A 11 -10.83 11.86 9.39
C ASN A 11 -10.80 11.86 7.85
N LEU A 12 -11.97 11.65 7.25
CA LEU A 12 -12.14 11.43 5.81
C LEU A 12 -11.91 12.72 5.03
N GLN A 13 -10.88 12.74 4.20
CA GLN A 13 -10.53 13.91 3.37
C GLN A 13 -11.15 13.84 1.98
N PHE A 14 -11.27 12.64 1.42
CA PHE A 14 -11.88 12.41 0.12
C PHE A 14 -12.41 10.98 0.02
N ASP A 15 -13.52 10.80 -0.69
CA ASP A 15 -14.08 9.48 -1.02
C ASP A 15 -14.84 9.58 -2.34
N HIS A 16 -14.57 8.66 -3.24
CA HIS A 16 -15.28 8.49 -4.50
C HIS A 16 -15.41 7.01 -4.82
N VAL A 17 -16.61 6.60 -5.22
CA VAL A 17 -16.92 5.22 -5.61
C VAL A 17 -17.41 5.27 -7.05
N SER A 18 -16.64 4.72 -7.98
CA SER A 18 -17.04 4.60 -9.38
C SER A 18 -17.95 3.39 -9.56
N HIS A 19 -17.58 2.25 -8.95
CA HIS A 19 -18.34 1.00 -9.02
C HIS A 19 -18.27 0.23 -7.70
N THR A 20 -19.12 -0.78 -7.54
CA THR A 20 -19.08 -1.67 -6.37
C THR A 20 -17.90 -2.63 -6.47
N SER A 21 -17.17 -2.82 -5.37
CA SER A 21 -16.12 -3.83 -5.24
C SER A 21 -16.68 -5.24 -5.42
N ASN A 22 -15.86 -6.14 -5.94
CA ASN A 22 -16.15 -7.57 -6.07
C ASN A 22 -14.97 -8.38 -5.51
N ASP A 23 -15.05 -9.71 -5.64
CA ASP A 23 -14.07 -10.64 -5.08
C ASP A 23 -12.66 -10.52 -5.70
N ASP A 24 -12.53 -9.87 -6.85
CA ASP A 24 -11.26 -9.64 -7.54
C ASP A 24 -10.72 -8.22 -7.28
N THR A 25 -11.47 -7.37 -6.57
CA THR A 25 -11.02 -6.00 -6.29
C THR A 25 -9.86 -6.03 -5.30
N ILE A 26 -8.74 -5.42 -5.67
CA ILE A 26 -7.56 -5.27 -4.80
C ILE A 26 -7.46 -3.81 -4.36
N THR A 27 -7.27 -3.57 -3.06
CA THR A 27 -6.97 -2.22 -2.57
C THR A 27 -5.46 -1.99 -2.58
N VAL A 28 -4.98 -0.97 -3.28
CA VAL A 28 -3.63 -0.44 -3.09
C VAL A 28 -3.66 0.58 -1.96
N ALA A 29 -3.00 0.26 -0.86
CA ALA A 29 -2.98 1.03 0.38
C ALA A 29 -1.66 1.79 0.53
N VAL A 30 -1.72 3.11 0.35
CA VAL A 30 -0.58 4.02 0.42
C VAL A 30 -0.45 4.62 1.83
N SER A 31 0.66 4.36 2.51
CA SER A 31 1.06 5.07 3.73
C SER A 31 1.77 6.38 3.38
N LEU A 32 1.27 7.51 3.90
CA LEU A 32 1.82 8.84 3.62
C LEU A 32 2.20 9.59 4.91
N TYR A 33 3.43 10.10 4.98
CA TYR A 33 3.88 11.03 6.02
C TYR A 33 5.03 11.93 5.54
N ASN A 34 4.71 13.11 5.04
CA ASN A 34 5.65 14.12 4.52
C ASN A 34 6.51 13.67 3.32
N TYR A 35 5.88 13.14 2.27
CA TYR A 35 6.52 12.72 1.00
C TYR A 35 6.07 13.57 -0.21
N GLU A 36 6.15 14.90 -0.10
CA GLU A 36 5.63 15.82 -1.12
C GLU A 36 6.26 15.60 -2.51
N LYS A 37 7.54 15.21 -2.58
CA LYS A 37 8.24 15.08 -3.85
C LYS A 37 7.88 13.78 -4.56
N GLU A 38 7.69 12.71 -3.79
CA GLU A 38 7.57 11.34 -4.29
C GLU A 38 6.12 10.91 -4.51
N ILE A 39 5.17 11.49 -3.75
CA ILE A 39 3.77 11.03 -3.75
C ILE A 39 3.11 11.01 -5.12
N LEU A 40 3.45 11.94 -6.03
CA LEU A 40 2.85 11.95 -7.37
C LEU A 40 3.37 10.80 -8.24
N ASP A 41 4.65 10.47 -8.15
CA ASP A 41 5.26 9.37 -8.90
C ASP A 41 4.72 8.02 -8.40
N CYS A 42 4.60 7.88 -7.06
CA CYS A 42 3.93 6.75 -6.44
C CYS A 42 2.51 6.57 -7.00
N LEU A 43 1.67 7.62 -6.96
CA LEU A 43 0.28 7.54 -7.41
C LEU A 43 0.12 7.31 -8.92
N GLU A 44 0.97 7.92 -9.75
CA GLU A 44 0.98 7.63 -11.19
C GLU A 44 1.38 6.18 -11.48
N SER A 45 2.34 5.60 -10.75
CA SER A 45 2.70 4.18 -10.90
C SER A 45 1.53 3.23 -10.59
N ILE A 46 0.69 3.60 -9.61
CA ILE A 46 -0.51 2.84 -9.23
C ILE A 46 -1.60 2.97 -10.31
N LYS A 47 -1.85 4.19 -10.79
CA LYS A 47 -2.83 4.43 -11.87
C LYS A 47 -2.49 3.67 -13.14
N ASN A 48 -1.20 3.57 -13.45
CA ASN A 48 -0.68 2.91 -14.64
C ASN A 48 -0.58 1.38 -14.53
N GLN A 49 -1.03 0.79 -13.41
CA GLN A 49 -1.16 -0.66 -13.33
C GLN A 49 -2.09 -1.21 -14.41
N THR A 50 -1.71 -2.34 -15.00
CA THR A 50 -2.50 -3.09 -15.99
C THR A 50 -3.70 -3.77 -15.35
N TYR A 51 -3.59 -4.18 -14.09
CA TYR A 51 -4.72 -4.70 -13.32
C TYR A 51 -5.80 -3.63 -13.14
N ARG A 52 -6.99 -3.86 -13.68
CA ARG A 52 -8.04 -2.84 -13.75
C ARG A 52 -8.85 -2.70 -12.47
N ASN A 53 -9.09 -3.81 -11.77
CA ASN A 53 -9.98 -3.88 -10.63
C ASN A 53 -9.32 -3.42 -9.32
N LEU A 54 -8.92 -2.14 -9.29
CA LEU A 54 -8.19 -1.55 -8.17
C LEU A 54 -9.07 -0.57 -7.40
N SER A 55 -9.01 -0.67 -6.08
CA SER A 55 -9.34 0.43 -5.16
C SER A 55 -8.04 1.12 -4.73
N LEU A 56 -8.09 2.42 -4.49
CA LEU A 56 -6.99 3.21 -3.94
C LEU A 56 -7.36 3.72 -2.55
N MET A 57 -6.47 3.49 -1.58
CA MET A 57 -6.62 4.03 -0.24
C MET A 57 -5.34 4.74 0.18
N ILE A 58 -5.43 6.03 0.47
CA ILE A 58 -4.31 6.81 1.00
C ILE A 58 -4.58 7.08 2.47
N VAL A 59 -3.65 6.68 3.33
CA VAL A 59 -3.67 6.95 4.77
C VAL A 59 -2.55 7.94 5.09
N ASP A 60 -2.92 9.21 5.28
CA ASP A 60 -2.02 10.23 5.78
C ASP A 60 -1.87 10.13 7.30
N ASP A 61 -0.67 9.81 7.76
CA ASP A 61 -0.34 9.69 9.18
C ASP A 61 0.01 11.06 9.80
N CYS A 62 -0.84 12.05 9.51
CA CYS A 62 -0.74 13.43 9.97
C CYS A 62 0.49 14.17 9.41
N SER A 63 0.61 14.28 8.07
CA SER A 63 1.62 15.18 7.46
C SER A 63 1.36 16.63 7.87
N GLN A 64 2.42 17.33 8.28
CA GLN A 64 2.36 18.70 8.79
C GLN A 64 3.48 19.59 8.25
N LYS A 65 4.53 19.00 7.65
CA LYS A 65 5.75 19.72 7.27
C LYS A 65 5.85 20.01 5.78
N ASP A 66 4.91 19.51 4.98
CA ASP A 66 4.90 19.63 3.53
C ASP A 66 3.48 19.61 2.96
N ASN A 67 3.36 19.68 1.63
CA ASN A 67 2.05 19.66 0.93
C ASN A 67 1.66 18.26 0.43
N SER A 68 2.25 17.19 0.94
CA SER A 68 2.04 15.84 0.42
C SER A 68 0.57 15.40 0.45
N LEU A 69 -0.13 15.67 1.55
CA LEU A 69 -1.57 15.40 1.68
C LEU A 69 -2.40 16.19 0.65
N GLU A 70 -2.14 17.48 0.48
CA GLU A 70 -2.89 18.31 -0.48
C GLU A 70 -2.70 17.78 -1.91
N ARG A 71 -1.46 17.45 -2.27
CA ARG A 71 -1.12 16.87 -3.58
C ARG A 71 -1.82 15.53 -3.80
N ALA A 72 -1.81 14.65 -2.79
CA ALA A 72 -2.51 13.37 -2.83
C ALA A 72 -4.02 13.55 -3.05
N ILE A 73 -4.66 14.48 -2.32
CA ILE A 73 -6.10 14.76 -2.47
C ILE A 73 -6.41 15.30 -3.87
N LEU A 74 -5.65 16.27 -4.36
CA LEU A 74 -5.87 16.87 -5.69
C LEU A 74 -5.67 15.86 -6.81
N TRP A 75 -4.63 15.04 -6.72
CA TRP A 75 -4.38 13.98 -7.67
C TRP A 75 -5.51 12.95 -7.65
N THR A 76 -5.93 12.52 -6.45
CA THR A 76 -6.97 11.50 -6.30
C THR A 76 -8.30 11.98 -6.87
N LYS A 77 -8.67 13.25 -6.63
CA LYS A 77 -9.87 13.88 -7.21
C LYS A 77 -9.87 13.85 -8.74
N ARG A 78 -8.71 14.04 -9.37
CA ARG A 78 -8.58 14.10 -10.84
C ARG A 78 -8.59 12.72 -11.50
N ASN A 79 -8.21 11.68 -10.76
CA ASN A 79 -7.99 10.34 -11.29
C ASN A 79 -8.92 9.29 -10.67
N SER A 80 -9.93 9.70 -9.88
CA SER A 80 -10.76 8.76 -9.11
C SER A 80 -11.48 7.73 -9.97
N GLU A 81 -11.87 8.10 -11.19
CA GLU A 81 -12.55 7.22 -12.15
C GLU A 81 -11.68 6.03 -12.63
N ARG A 82 -10.37 6.05 -12.38
CA ARG A 82 -9.51 4.89 -12.63
C ARG A 82 -9.80 3.75 -11.65
N PHE A 83 -10.33 4.04 -10.47
CA PHE A 83 -10.42 3.11 -9.36
C PHE A 83 -11.88 2.75 -9.07
N VAL A 84 -12.12 1.51 -8.65
CA VAL A 84 -13.43 1.07 -8.13
C VAL A 84 -13.87 2.00 -7.00
N ARG A 85 -12.94 2.31 -6.10
CA ARG A 85 -13.07 3.31 -5.05
C ARG A 85 -11.73 4.01 -4.83
N ALA A 86 -11.77 5.31 -4.60
CA ALA A 86 -10.61 6.10 -4.21
C ALA A 86 -10.91 6.85 -2.91
N THR A 87 -10.14 6.59 -1.86
CA THR A 87 -10.36 7.14 -0.52
C THR A 87 -9.07 7.74 0.04
N VAL A 88 -9.19 8.91 0.66
CA VAL A 88 -8.11 9.55 1.42
C VAL A 88 -8.58 9.78 2.84
N VAL A 89 -7.86 9.19 3.80
CA VAL A 89 -8.09 9.39 5.23
C VAL A 89 -6.86 10.00 5.88
N ARG A 90 -7.09 10.76 6.95
CA ARG A 90 -6.04 11.39 7.73
C ARG A 90 -6.14 10.95 9.20
N HIS A 91 -5.01 10.72 9.84
CA HIS A 91 -4.93 10.58 11.28
C HIS A 91 -4.86 11.96 11.97
N GLU A 92 -5.44 12.07 13.16
CA GLU A 92 -5.39 13.33 13.93
C GLU A 92 -3.97 13.66 14.42
N PHE A 93 -3.19 12.62 14.75
CA PHE A 93 -1.78 12.68 15.12
C PHE A 93 -1.03 11.52 14.47
N ASN A 94 0.30 11.65 14.34
CA ASN A 94 1.14 10.58 13.80
C ASN A 94 1.11 9.36 14.75
N GLN A 95 0.67 8.22 14.22
CA GLN A 95 0.55 6.95 14.93
C GLN A 95 1.59 5.91 14.47
N GLY A 96 2.42 6.27 13.50
CA GLY A 96 3.46 5.44 12.91
C GLY A 96 2.96 4.57 11.76
N LEU A 97 3.92 4.12 10.95
CA LEU A 97 3.71 3.36 9.72
C LEU A 97 2.84 2.10 9.90
N ALA A 98 3.11 1.32 10.96
CA ALA A 98 2.32 0.13 11.27
C ALA A 98 0.84 0.46 11.50
N GLN A 99 0.54 1.57 12.18
CA GLN A 99 -0.83 1.98 12.43
C GLN A 99 -1.50 2.52 11.17
N ALA A 100 -0.77 3.22 10.29
CA ALA A 100 -1.30 3.63 8.99
C ALA A 100 -1.74 2.42 8.14
N ARG A 101 -0.93 1.35 8.11
CA ARG A 101 -1.28 0.08 7.43
C ARG A 101 -2.47 -0.62 8.08
N ASN A 102 -2.51 -0.68 9.41
CA ASN A 102 -3.67 -1.23 10.13
C ASN A 102 -4.96 -0.44 9.84
N THR A 103 -4.87 0.88 9.76
CA THR A 103 -6.00 1.73 9.35
C THR A 103 -6.46 1.37 7.95
N ALA A 104 -5.54 1.14 7.00
CA ALA A 104 -5.91 0.76 5.65
C ALA A 104 -6.68 -0.58 5.59
N PHE A 105 -6.18 -1.61 6.27
CA PHE A 105 -6.88 -2.89 6.39
C PHE A 105 -8.24 -2.75 7.06
N ALA A 106 -8.33 -2.01 8.16
CA ALA A 106 -9.59 -1.81 8.86
C ALA A 106 -10.60 -0.98 8.04
N ALA A 107 -10.12 -0.12 7.16
CA ALA A 107 -10.92 0.76 6.31
C ALA A 107 -11.36 0.12 4.98
N SER A 108 -10.71 -0.96 4.56
CA SER A 108 -10.98 -1.66 3.30
C SER A 108 -11.95 -2.83 3.47
N ASP A 109 -12.69 -3.13 2.41
CA ASP A 109 -13.60 -4.28 2.29
C ASP A 109 -13.11 -5.35 1.30
N THR A 110 -11.92 -5.15 0.71
CA THR A 110 -11.36 -6.07 -0.29
C THR A 110 -10.71 -7.31 0.31
N ARG A 111 -10.64 -8.39 -0.47
CA ARG A 111 -10.03 -9.67 -0.06
C ARG A 111 -8.51 -9.59 0.10
N ALA A 112 -7.85 -8.66 -0.59
CA ALA A 112 -6.41 -8.44 -0.50
C ALA A 112 -6.03 -6.97 -0.64
N LEU A 113 -4.99 -6.55 0.07
CA LEU A 113 -4.41 -5.22 0.02
C LEU A 113 -2.96 -5.30 -0.45
N PHE A 114 -2.59 -4.50 -1.44
CA PHE A 114 -1.19 -4.23 -1.74
C PHE A 114 -0.71 -3.05 -0.91
N ILE A 115 0.32 -3.27 -0.09
CA ILE A 115 0.88 -2.22 0.77
C ILE A 115 1.92 -1.43 0.00
N MET A 116 1.80 -0.11 0.07
CA MET A 116 2.65 0.81 -0.68
C MET A 116 3.11 1.94 0.24
N ASP A 117 4.41 2.23 0.23
CA ASP A 117 4.94 3.43 0.89
C ASP A 117 5.07 4.56 -0.16
N ALA A 118 4.77 5.80 0.23
CA ALA A 118 4.62 6.93 -0.69
C ALA A 118 5.90 7.37 -1.42
N ASP A 119 7.07 6.85 -1.03
CA ASP A 119 8.38 7.08 -1.64
C ASP A 119 8.83 6.00 -2.62
N ASN A 120 7.94 5.07 -2.97
CA ASN A 120 8.25 3.97 -3.88
C ASN A 120 7.39 4.03 -5.15
N MET A 121 7.73 3.19 -6.13
CA MET A 121 6.94 2.97 -7.35
C MET A 121 6.77 1.48 -7.64
N ILE A 122 5.68 1.12 -8.31
CA ILE A 122 5.45 -0.23 -8.81
C ILE A 122 5.48 -0.29 -10.33
N TYR A 123 6.09 -1.34 -10.87
CA TYR A 123 6.09 -1.60 -12.31
C TYR A 123 4.67 -1.89 -12.82
N PRO A 124 4.33 -1.57 -14.09
CA PRO A 124 2.94 -1.60 -14.58
C PRO A 124 2.19 -2.93 -14.42
N ARG A 125 2.89 -4.07 -14.34
CA ARG A 125 2.27 -5.39 -14.18
C ARG A 125 2.35 -5.96 -12.75
N ALA A 126 2.84 -5.18 -11.78
CA ALA A 126 3.08 -5.64 -10.40
C ALA A 126 1.86 -6.34 -9.82
N ILE A 127 0.71 -5.65 -9.79
CA ILE A 127 -0.50 -6.23 -9.19
C ILE A 127 -1.07 -7.37 -10.04
N GLU A 128 -0.98 -7.30 -11.37
CA GLU A 128 -1.45 -8.36 -12.26
C GLU A 128 -0.73 -9.68 -12.00
N VAL A 129 0.57 -9.65 -11.76
CA VAL A 129 1.34 -10.88 -11.48
C VAL A 129 1.12 -11.38 -10.05
N LEU A 130 0.96 -10.48 -9.08
CA LEU A 130 0.75 -10.88 -7.68
C LEU A 130 -0.65 -11.43 -7.41
N ALA A 131 -1.67 -10.89 -8.08
CA ALA A 131 -3.07 -11.15 -7.78
C ALA A 131 -3.45 -12.65 -7.75
N PRO A 132 -3.10 -13.48 -8.76
CA PRO A 132 -3.52 -14.89 -8.79
C PRO A 132 -3.02 -15.69 -7.58
N TRP A 133 -1.81 -15.41 -7.10
CA TRP A 133 -1.25 -16.11 -5.94
C TRP A 133 -2.07 -15.89 -4.67
N VAL A 134 -2.59 -14.69 -4.46
CA VAL A 134 -3.34 -14.38 -3.23
C VAL A 134 -4.84 -14.67 -3.42
N LEU A 135 -5.42 -14.34 -4.57
CA LEU A 135 -6.85 -14.42 -4.80
C LEU A 135 -7.33 -15.83 -5.21
N ASP A 136 -6.52 -16.54 -6.00
CA ASP A 136 -6.90 -17.83 -6.59
C ASP A 136 -6.23 -19.00 -5.85
N GLU A 137 -4.91 -18.93 -5.68
CA GLU A 137 -4.13 -19.98 -4.99
C GLU A 137 -4.24 -19.91 -3.46
N GLY A 138 -4.74 -18.80 -2.92
CA GLY A 138 -5.01 -18.64 -1.49
C GLY A 138 -3.76 -18.47 -0.62
N TYR A 139 -2.63 -18.03 -1.17
CA TYR A 139 -1.45 -17.69 -0.39
C TYR A 139 -1.73 -16.49 0.53
N ALA A 140 -1.10 -16.49 1.71
CA ALA A 140 -1.27 -15.41 2.70
C ALA A 140 -0.73 -14.06 2.20
N ALA A 141 0.34 -14.08 1.41
CA ALA A 141 0.92 -12.91 0.80
C ALA A 141 1.74 -13.29 -0.45
N ALA A 142 1.94 -12.32 -1.34
CA ALA A 142 2.86 -12.40 -2.47
C ALA A 142 3.66 -11.07 -2.54
N TYR A 143 4.95 -11.16 -2.81
CA TYR A 143 5.87 -10.01 -2.86
C TYR A 143 6.68 -10.02 -4.15
N THR A 144 7.36 -8.92 -4.44
CA THR A 144 8.22 -8.76 -5.62
C THR A 144 9.66 -8.47 -5.22
N GLN A 145 10.57 -8.60 -6.19
CA GLN A 145 11.93 -8.13 -6.04
C GLN A 145 11.96 -6.60 -6.02
N LEU A 146 12.93 -6.02 -5.33
CA LEU A 146 13.19 -4.58 -5.37
C LEU A 146 14.23 -4.27 -6.43
N GLU A 147 14.11 -3.09 -7.02
CA GLU A 147 15.11 -2.40 -7.80
C GLU A 147 15.35 -1.06 -7.10
N PHE A 148 16.53 -0.88 -6.52
CA PHE A 148 16.92 0.37 -5.90
C PHE A 148 17.25 1.42 -6.95
N PHE A 149 16.91 2.67 -6.65
CA PHE A 149 17.24 3.83 -7.47
C PHE A 149 17.65 5.03 -6.60
N GLY A 150 18.33 6.00 -7.21
CA GLY A 150 18.87 7.17 -6.49
C GLY A 150 20.30 6.91 -6.02
N ASP A 151 20.57 7.06 -4.73
CA ASP A 151 21.91 6.94 -4.14
C ASP A 151 22.46 5.50 -4.21
N VAL A 152 21.56 4.51 -4.24
CA VAL A 152 21.86 3.10 -4.45
C VAL A 152 21.13 2.65 -5.71
N SER A 153 21.80 1.87 -6.55
CA SER A 153 21.19 1.29 -7.76
C SER A 153 21.46 -0.20 -7.84
N GLY A 154 20.49 -0.93 -8.39
CA GLY A 154 20.59 -2.37 -8.63
C GLY A 154 19.42 -3.14 -8.05
N LEU A 155 19.41 -4.45 -8.31
CA LEU A 155 18.36 -5.34 -7.83
C LEU A 155 18.62 -5.75 -6.37
N GLY A 156 17.56 -5.73 -5.57
CA GLY A 156 17.55 -6.24 -4.20
C GLY A 156 17.48 -7.76 -4.14
N TYR A 157 17.66 -8.28 -2.93
CA TYR A 157 17.76 -9.72 -2.66
C TYR A 157 16.38 -10.25 -2.23
N ALA A 158 15.60 -10.79 -3.16
CA ALA A 158 14.28 -11.35 -2.86
C ALA A 158 13.82 -12.38 -3.90
N ASP A 159 14.76 -13.19 -4.38
CA ASP A 159 14.62 -13.97 -5.61
C ASP A 159 13.74 -15.22 -5.41
N TYR A 160 13.75 -15.81 -4.20
CA TYR A 160 12.92 -16.96 -3.87
C TYR A 160 12.50 -16.95 -2.39
N TRP A 161 11.37 -17.58 -2.11
CA TRP A 161 10.86 -17.71 -0.75
C TRP A 161 11.64 -18.79 0.03
N SER A 162 12.27 -18.36 1.14
CA SER A 162 12.93 -19.24 2.11
C SER A 162 12.46 -18.93 3.54
N PRO A 163 11.67 -19.81 4.18
CA PRO A 163 11.24 -19.63 5.57
C PRO A 163 12.40 -19.60 6.57
N ASP A 164 13.43 -20.42 6.34
CA ASP A 164 14.60 -20.46 7.23
C ASP A 164 15.40 -19.16 7.13
N PHE A 165 15.61 -18.66 5.90
CA PHE A 165 16.29 -17.38 5.72
C PHE A 165 15.46 -16.21 6.26
N PHE A 166 14.12 -16.22 6.09
CA PHE A 166 13.23 -15.17 6.59
C PHE A 166 13.21 -15.07 8.11
N ARG A 167 13.28 -16.21 8.81
CA ARG A 167 13.31 -16.23 10.29
C ARG A 167 14.52 -15.51 10.86
N GLU A 168 15.64 -15.54 10.14
CA GLU A 168 16.92 -14.97 10.58
C GLU A 168 17.20 -13.61 9.94
N ASN A 169 16.65 -13.35 8.74
CA ASN A 169 16.93 -12.18 7.93
C ASN A 169 15.64 -11.62 7.34
N ASN A 170 15.37 -10.33 7.58
CA ASN A 170 14.26 -9.66 6.92
C ASN A 170 14.67 -9.25 5.50
N TYR A 171 14.46 -10.15 4.53
CA TYR A 171 14.77 -9.90 3.11
C TYR A 171 13.52 -9.61 2.26
N VAL A 172 12.33 -9.90 2.79
CA VAL A 172 11.06 -9.58 2.12
C VAL A 172 10.66 -8.17 2.53
N ASP A 173 10.51 -7.29 1.56
CA ASP A 173 10.04 -5.94 1.81
C ASP A 173 8.59 -5.94 2.30
N ALA A 174 8.20 -4.90 3.04
CA ALA A 174 6.83 -4.77 3.52
C ALA A 174 5.81 -4.49 2.40
N MET A 175 6.26 -4.05 1.23
CA MET A 175 5.44 -3.84 0.04
C MET A 175 5.08 -5.16 -0.63
N ALA A 176 4.03 -5.77 -0.12
CA ALA A 176 3.48 -7.04 -0.58
C ALA A 176 1.97 -6.95 -0.79
N LEU A 177 1.44 -7.82 -1.66
CA LEU A 177 0.02 -8.11 -1.72
C LEU A 177 -0.31 -9.08 -0.59
N ILE A 178 -1.20 -8.70 0.32
CA ILE A 178 -1.49 -9.45 1.54
C ILE A 178 -2.97 -9.75 1.60
N SER A 179 -3.30 -11.00 1.92
CA SER A 179 -4.66 -11.43 2.18
C SER A 179 -5.23 -10.76 3.44
N THR A 180 -6.43 -10.22 3.35
CA THR A 180 -7.15 -9.63 4.49
C THR A 180 -7.38 -10.65 5.59
N SER A 181 -7.66 -11.92 5.24
CA SER A 181 -7.87 -12.98 6.25
C SER A 181 -6.56 -13.36 6.96
N ALA A 182 -5.43 -13.34 6.25
CA ALA A 182 -4.11 -13.55 6.85
C ALA A 182 -3.77 -12.43 7.83
N TRP A 183 -3.97 -11.17 7.43
CA TRP A 183 -3.79 -10.01 8.31
C TRP A 183 -4.66 -10.09 9.58
N GLN A 184 -5.93 -10.49 9.45
CA GLN A 184 -6.83 -10.70 10.59
C GLN A 184 -6.33 -11.80 11.54
N THR A 185 -5.82 -12.90 10.98
CA THR A 185 -5.30 -14.05 11.76
C THR A 185 -4.15 -13.64 12.66
N VAL A 186 -3.22 -12.80 12.15
CA VAL A 186 -2.06 -12.32 12.91
C VAL A 186 -2.35 -11.04 13.71
N ARG A 187 -3.58 -10.53 13.67
CA ARG A 187 -4.04 -9.32 14.38
C ARG A 187 -3.31 -8.04 13.95
N GLY A 188 -2.89 -8.00 12.69
CA GLY A 188 -2.30 -6.85 12.04
C GLY A 188 -0.86 -6.51 12.40
N TYR A 189 -0.41 -5.33 11.96
CA TYR A 189 0.95 -4.84 12.16
C TYR A 189 1.18 -4.42 13.61
N THR A 190 2.32 -4.82 14.16
CA THR A 190 2.74 -4.42 15.50
C THR A 190 3.73 -3.25 15.42
N THR A 191 3.64 -2.30 16.35
CA THR A 191 4.66 -1.26 16.53
C THR A 191 5.79 -1.78 17.42
N TRP A 192 7.00 -1.83 16.87
CA TRP A 192 8.19 -2.13 17.67
C TRP A 192 8.78 -0.83 18.25
N LYS A 193 8.88 -0.74 19.58
CA LYS A 193 9.41 0.46 20.27
C LYS A 193 10.94 0.60 20.22
N GLY A 194 11.65 -0.34 19.60
CA GLY A 194 13.12 -0.40 19.62
C GLY A 194 13.87 0.29 18.48
N GLY A 195 13.24 1.23 17.75
CA GLY A 195 13.95 2.24 16.94
C GLY A 195 15.01 1.72 15.97
N GLY A 196 14.65 0.87 15.01
CA GLY A 196 15.48 0.59 13.85
C GLY A 196 15.04 1.46 12.67
N LYS A 197 15.88 2.41 12.22
CA LYS A 197 15.76 2.94 10.87
C LYS A 197 16.08 1.79 9.90
N ILE A 198 15.05 1.19 9.30
CA ILE A 198 15.26 0.50 8.03
C ILE A 198 15.33 1.63 7.01
N MET A 199 16.54 1.96 6.55
CA MET A 199 16.73 2.94 5.48
C MET A 199 16.33 2.28 4.17
N THR A 200 15.07 2.42 3.76
CA THR A 200 14.64 2.18 2.38
C THR A 200 14.30 3.53 1.76
N SER A 201 15.32 4.28 1.35
CA SER A 201 15.11 5.44 0.50
C SER A 201 15.19 5.00 -0.96
N GLY A 202 14.06 5.04 -1.67
CA GLY A 202 13.97 4.85 -3.12
C GLY A 202 14.12 3.41 -3.60
N ALA A 203 12.99 2.69 -3.72
CA ALA A 203 12.93 1.40 -4.41
C ALA A 203 11.73 1.32 -5.37
N SER A 204 11.97 0.74 -6.55
CA SER A 204 10.96 0.35 -7.53
C SER A 204 10.78 -1.16 -7.44
N LEU A 205 9.58 -1.70 -7.63
CA LEU A 205 9.30 -3.13 -7.42
C LEU A 205 9.31 -3.92 -8.73
N LEU A 206 10.40 -4.65 -9.00
CA LEU A 206 10.54 -5.51 -10.18
C LEU A 206 9.95 -6.91 -9.94
N ILE A 207 9.17 -7.40 -10.91
CA ILE A 207 8.72 -8.80 -10.92
C ILE A 207 9.78 -9.65 -11.61
N ALA A 208 10.43 -10.55 -10.85
CA ALA A 208 11.08 -11.73 -11.43
C ALA A 208 10.06 -12.86 -11.46
N ALA A 209 9.85 -13.45 -12.63
CA ALA A 209 9.01 -14.64 -12.84
C ALA A 209 9.88 -15.90 -12.79
#